data_AF-A6HHT6-F1
#
_entry.id   AF-A6HHT6-F1
#
_cell.length_a   1.000
_cell.length_b   1.000
_cell.length_c   1.000
_cell.angle_alpha   90.00
_cell.angle_beta   90.00
_cell.angle_gamma   90.00
#
_symmetry.space_group_name_H-M   'P 1'
#
loop_
_entity.id
_entity.type
_entity.pdbx_description
1 polymer ?
#
loop_
_entity_poly.entity_id
_entity_poly.type
_entity_poly.pdbx_seq_one_letter_code
_entity_poly.pdbx_strand_id
1 'polypeptide(L)'
;MSRAVHFPVPCPVLLGTLTDDSLEAQLHEYAKQGNYVKVKKILKKGVCVDAVNTLGQSALFVAALLGYVKLVDVLVDYGSDPNHRCFDGSTPVHAAAFSGNQWILS
;
A
#
# COMPACT_ATOMS: atom_id res chain seq x y z
N MET A 1 -28.53 10.33 -1.72
CA MET A 1 -27.19 10.86 -2.04
C MET A 1 -26.22 9.70 -1.96
N SER A 2 -26.20 8.88 -3.01
CA SER A 2 -25.50 7.61 -3.01
C SER A 2 -24.02 7.88 -3.26
N ARG A 3 -23.20 7.83 -2.19
CA ARG A 3 -21.74 7.71 -2.33
C ARG A 3 -21.51 6.52 -3.24
N ALA A 4 -20.95 6.75 -4.42
CA ALA A 4 -20.46 5.69 -5.27
C ALA A 4 -19.41 4.94 -4.44
N VAL A 5 -19.81 3.80 -3.90
CA VAL A 5 -18.89 2.82 -3.34
C VAL A 5 -18.11 2.31 -4.54
N HIS A 6 -16.93 2.88 -4.75
CA HIS A 6 -15.93 2.29 -5.63
C HIS A 6 -15.61 0.94 -5.00
N PHE A 7 -16.26 -0.11 -5.50
CA PHE A 7 -15.91 -1.47 -5.14
C PHE A 7 -14.44 -1.64 -5.54
N PRO A 8 -13.53 -1.99 -4.61
CA PRO A 8 -12.17 -2.32 -4.98
C PRO A 8 -12.29 -3.53 -5.91
N VAL A 9 -12.03 -3.30 -7.19
CA VAL A 9 -11.81 -4.41 -8.10
C VAL A 9 -10.68 -5.21 -7.49
N PRO A 10 -10.86 -6.50 -7.17
CA PRO A 10 -9.73 -7.32 -6.74
C PRO A 10 -8.76 -7.31 -7.92
N CYS A 11 -7.69 -6.51 -7.80
CA CYS A 11 -6.62 -6.43 -8.79
C CYS A 11 -6.14 -7.90 -8.96
N PRO A 12 -6.30 -8.52 -10.15
CA PRO A 12 -5.99 -9.92 -10.34
C PRO A 12 -4.51 -10.09 -9.97
N VAL A 13 -4.26 -11.09 -9.14
CA VAL A 13 -2.94 -11.48 -8.64
C VAL A 13 -2.07 -11.82 -9.85
N LEU A 14 -1.43 -10.81 -10.48
CA LEU A 14 -0.56 -11.03 -11.62
C LEU A 14 0.79 -11.51 -11.10
N LEU A 15 0.79 -12.78 -10.67
CA LEU A 15 1.93 -13.52 -10.14
C LEU A 15 2.96 -13.85 -11.23
N GLY A 16 3.51 -12.84 -11.89
CA GLY A 16 4.67 -13.08 -12.75
C GLY A 16 4.59 -12.30 -14.03
N THR A 17 5.13 -11.09 -13.97
CA THR A 17 6.31 -10.74 -14.77
C THR A 17 6.93 -9.54 -14.08
N LEU A 18 8.06 -9.75 -13.42
CA LEU A 18 8.96 -8.66 -13.01
C LEU A 18 9.53 -8.04 -14.28
N THR A 19 8.75 -7.22 -14.97
CA THR A 19 9.33 -6.19 -15.83
C THR A 19 9.60 -5.01 -14.92
N ASP A 20 10.88 -4.71 -14.75
CA ASP A 20 11.48 -3.66 -13.92
C ASP A 20 10.89 -2.24 -14.15
N ASP A 21 10.05 -2.09 -15.19
CA ASP A 21 9.35 -0.87 -15.59
C ASP A 21 7.92 -0.70 -15.05
N SER A 22 7.35 -1.68 -14.33
CA SER A 22 5.96 -1.53 -13.84
C SER A 22 5.89 -0.42 -12.78
N LEU A 23 4.95 0.50 -12.95
CA LEU A 23 4.68 1.58 -12.00
C LEU A 23 4.48 1.01 -10.57
N GLU A 24 3.88 -0.17 -10.42
CA GLU A 24 3.70 -0.85 -9.14
C GLU A 24 5.03 -1.12 -8.41
N ALA A 25 6.09 -1.53 -9.12
CA ALA A 25 7.41 -1.71 -8.54
C ALA A 25 8.00 -0.39 -8.02
N GLN A 26 7.81 0.71 -8.77
CA GLN A 26 8.20 2.05 -8.34
C GLN A 26 7.43 2.51 -7.11
N LEU A 27 6.15 2.16 -7.00
CA LEU A 27 5.32 2.46 -5.84
C LEU A 27 5.89 1.79 -4.58
N HIS A 28 6.31 0.52 -4.66
CA HIS A 28 6.96 -0.16 -3.53
C HIS A 28 8.33 0.41 -3.18
N GLU A 29 9.15 0.76 -4.18
CA GLU A 29 10.44 1.40 -3.97
C GLU A 29 10.28 2.76 -3.26
N TYR A 30 9.32 3.58 -3.70
CA TYR A 30 9.03 4.87 -3.04
C TYR A 30 8.43 4.70 -1.64
N ALA A 31 7.63 3.65 -1.41
CA ALA A 31 7.11 3.31 -0.09
C ALA A 31 8.23 2.89 0.87
N LYS A 32 9.20 2.08 0.41
CA LYS A 32 10.40 1.72 1.19
C LYS A 32 11.25 2.93 1.55
N GLN A 33 11.34 3.92 0.67
CA GLN A 33 12.06 5.16 0.91
C GLN A 33 11.29 6.17 1.77
N GLY A 34 10.00 5.94 2.07
CA GLY A 34 9.15 6.90 2.78
C GLY A 34 8.80 8.14 1.97
N ASN A 35 9.00 8.11 0.64
CA ASN A 35 8.83 9.28 -0.22
C ASN A 35 7.37 9.44 -0.65
N TYR A 36 6.54 9.94 0.27
CA TYR A 36 5.11 10.16 0.05
C TYR A 36 4.81 11.10 -1.14
N VAL A 37 5.71 12.02 -1.47
CA VAL A 37 5.55 12.93 -2.63
C VAL A 37 5.60 12.16 -3.94
N LYS A 38 6.59 11.26 -4.07
CA LYS A 38 6.70 10.39 -5.24
C LYS A 38 5.52 9.43 -5.31
N VAL A 39 5.15 8.78 -4.19
CA VAL A 39 3.97 7.90 -4.09
C VAL A 39 2.70 8.62 -4.56
N LYS A 40 2.44 9.85 -4.10
CA LYS A 40 1.29 10.64 -4.54
C LYS A 40 1.32 10.91 -6.05
N LYS A 41 2.49 11.20 -6.61
CA LYS A 41 2.65 11.47 -8.05
C LYS A 41 2.35 10.23 -8.90
N ILE A 42 2.75 9.05 -8.45
CA ILE A 42 2.47 7.80 -9.14
C ILE A 42 1.01 7.36 -8.98
N LEU A 43 0.41 7.51 -7.80
CA LEU A 43 -1.01 7.20 -7.59
C LEU A 43 -1.91 8.04 -8.50
N LYS A 44 -1.55 9.32 -8.75
CA LYS A 44 -2.23 10.17 -9.74
C LYS A 44 -2.18 9.66 -11.18
N LYS A 45 -1.25 8.76 -11.51
CA LYS A 45 -1.16 8.14 -12.85
C LYS A 45 -2.13 6.96 -13.03
N GLY A 46 -2.90 6.60 -12.00
CA GLY A 46 -3.89 5.51 -12.06
C GLY A 46 -3.33 4.14 -11.66
N VAL A 47 -2.32 4.11 -10.80
CA VAL A 47 -1.76 2.85 -10.26
C VAL A 47 -2.67 2.28 -9.17
N CYS A 48 -2.83 0.96 -9.12
CA CYS A 48 -3.57 0.27 -8.05
C CYS A 48 -2.88 0.58 -6.71
N VAL A 49 -3.58 1.25 -5.79
CA VAL A 49 -3.02 1.63 -4.48
C VAL A 49 -2.73 0.39 -3.62
N ASP A 50 -3.53 -0.66 -3.80
CA ASP A 50 -3.38 -1.98 -3.18
C ASP A 50 -2.51 -2.94 -4.00
N ALA A 51 -1.66 -2.39 -4.89
CA ALA A 51 -0.63 -3.18 -5.54
C ALA A 51 0.26 -3.84 -4.48
N VAL A 52 0.58 -5.11 -4.72
CA VAL A 52 1.38 -5.95 -3.82
C VAL A 52 2.69 -6.35 -4.45
N ASN A 53 3.72 -6.48 -3.63
CA ASN A 53 5.01 -7.00 -4.05
C ASN A 53 5.01 -8.54 -4.11
N THR A 54 6.18 -9.13 -4.39
CA THR A 54 6.38 -10.60 -4.43
C THR A 54 6.10 -11.32 -3.11
N LEU A 55 5.97 -10.59 -1.99
CA LEU A 55 5.62 -11.12 -0.67
C LEU A 55 4.14 -10.90 -0.31
N GLY A 56 3.35 -10.36 -1.25
CA GLY A 56 1.96 -9.98 -1.00
C GLY A 56 1.82 -8.70 -0.16
N GLN A 57 2.89 -7.94 0.03
CA GLN A 57 2.87 -6.74 0.86
C GLN A 57 2.40 -5.54 0.03
N SER A 58 1.33 -4.89 0.48
CA SER A 58 0.89 -3.62 -0.09
C SER A 58 1.83 -2.47 0.30
N ALA A 59 1.76 -1.34 -0.40
CA ALA A 59 2.49 -0.15 0.05
C ALA A 59 2.08 0.30 1.46
N LEU A 60 0.82 0.07 1.84
CA LEU A 60 0.33 0.40 3.18
C LEU A 60 0.99 -0.48 4.23
N PHE A 61 1.20 -1.76 3.94
CA PHE A 61 1.97 -2.66 4.81
C PHE A 61 3.40 -2.16 5.02
N VAL A 62 4.09 -1.78 3.96
CA VAL A 62 5.47 -1.26 4.03
C VAL A 62 5.52 0.06 4.81
N ALA A 63 4.57 0.96 4.56
CA ALA A 63 4.45 2.23 5.27
C ALA A 63 4.23 2.04 6.77
N ALA A 64 3.34 1.10 7.13
CA ALA A 64 3.03 0.75 8.50
C ALA A 64 4.25 0.10 9.21
N LEU A 65 4.94 -0.82 8.52
CA LEU A 65 6.13 -1.49 9.04
C LEU A 65 7.28 -0.51 9.34
N LEU A 66 7.44 0.52 8.51
CA LEU A 66 8.50 1.51 8.64
C LEU A 66 8.09 2.75 9.46
N GLY A 67 6.82 2.84 9.88
CA GLY A 67 6.32 3.97 10.67
C GLY A 67 6.12 5.27 9.91
N TYR A 68 5.95 5.21 8.59
CA TYR A 68 5.79 6.39 7.75
C TYR A 68 4.36 6.93 7.82
N VAL A 69 4.02 7.62 8.91
CA VAL A 69 2.68 8.18 9.18
C VAL A 69 2.13 8.98 7.99
N LYS A 70 2.92 9.90 7.42
CA LYS A 70 2.49 10.72 6.27
C LYS A 70 2.20 9.87 5.02
N LEU A 71 2.90 8.76 4.86
CA LEU A 71 2.73 7.87 3.71
C LEU A 71 1.48 6.99 3.90
N VAL A 72 1.23 6.55 5.14
CA VAL A 72 -0.02 5.90 5.55
C VAL A 72 -1.22 6.82 5.26
N ASP A 73 -1.18 8.08 5.70
CA ASP A 73 -2.25 9.04 5.44
C ASP A 73 -2.54 9.20 3.95
N VAL A 74 -1.51 9.31 3.12
CA VAL A 74 -1.68 9.40 1.66
C VAL A 74 -2.30 8.13 1.09
N LEU A 75 -1.86 6.94 1.50
CA LEU A 75 -2.42 5.69 0.97
C LEU A 75 -3.88 5.48 1.39
N VAL A 76 -4.23 5.85 2.62
CA VAL A 76 -5.60 5.78 3.14
C VAL A 76 -6.51 6.81 2.45
N ASP A 77 -6.02 8.03 2.20
CA ASP A 77 -6.75 9.07 1.45
C ASP A 77 -7.07 8.62 0.00
N TYR A 78 -6.18 7.82 -0.58
CA TYR A 78 -6.39 7.20 -1.90
C TYR A 78 -7.25 5.92 -1.86
N GLY A 79 -7.71 5.49 -0.68
CA GLY A 79 -8.63 4.37 -0.52
C GLY A 79 -7.96 3.00 -0.39
N SER A 80 -6.71 2.92 0.07
CA SER A 80 -6.05 1.63 0.33
C SER A 80 -6.76 0.84 1.42
N ASP A 81 -6.82 -0.48 1.25
CA ASP A 81 -7.43 -1.40 2.20
C ASP A 81 -6.50 -1.70 3.40
N PRO A 82 -6.80 -1.22 4.62
CA PRO A 82 -5.98 -1.48 5.82
C PRO A 82 -6.04 -2.94 6.28
N ASN A 83 -7.03 -3.69 5.78
CA ASN A 83 -7.22 -5.11 6.09
C ASN A 83 -6.58 -6.05 5.07
N HIS A 84 -5.83 -5.51 4.11
CA HIS A 84 -5.14 -6.33 3.11
C HIS A 84 -4.22 -7.34 3.80
N ARG A 85 -4.27 -8.61 3.39
CA ARG A 85 -3.46 -9.68 3.96
C ARG A 85 -2.32 -10.04 3.02
N CYS A 86 -1.10 -10.00 3.53
CA CYS A 86 0.07 -10.52 2.83
C CYS A 86 -0.02 -12.04 2.65
N PHE A 87 0.88 -12.63 1.86
CA PHE A 87 0.94 -14.08 1.66
C PHE A 87 1.20 -14.85 2.96
N ASP A 88 1.86 -14.21 3.92
CA ASP A 88 2.09 -14.74 5.28
C ASP A 88 0.86 -14.62 6.20
N GLY A 89 -0.26 -14.05 5.72
CA GLY A 89 -1.46 -13.77 6.51
C GLY A 89 -1.38 -12.51 7.38
N SER A 90 -0.21 -11.87 7.43
CA SER A 90 0.03 -10.62 8.15
C SER A 90 -0.72 -9.44 7.52
N THR A 91 -1.22 -8.50 8.34
CA THR A 91 -1.92 -7.28 7.91
C THR A 91 -1.06 -6.04 8.15
N PRO A 92 -1.35 -4.89 7.51
CA PRO A 92 -0.68 -3.62 7.80
C PRO A 92 -0.69 -3.27 9.30
N VAL A 93 -1.78 -3.62 9.99
CA VAL A 93 -1.91 -3.45 11.45
C VAL A 93 -0.89 -4.29 12.22
N HIS A 94 -0.66 -5.55 11.83
CA HIS A 94 0.40 -6.38 12.44
C HIS A 94 1.79 -5.77 12.22
N ALA A 95 2.07 -5.26 11.02
CA ALA A 95 3.33 -4.59 10.71
C ALA A 95 3.56 -3.36 11.58
N ALA A 96 2.54 -2.55 11.81
CA ALA A 96 2.66 -1.41 12.69
C ALA A 96 2.85 -1.76 14.17
N ALA A 97 2.12 -2.75 14.65
CA ALA A 97 2.29 -3.26 16.00
C ALA A 97 3.74 -3.71 16.22
N PHE A 98 4.34 -4.38 15.22
CA PHE A 98 5.74 -4.78 15.25
C PHE A 98 6.70 -3.59 15.26
N SER A 99 6.41 -2.55 14.50
CA SER A 99 7.25 -1.35 14.39
C SER A 99 7.21 -0.43 15.62
N GLY A 100 6.36 -0.71 16.62
CA GLY A 100 6.17 0.13 17.80
C GLY A 100 5.42 1.44 17.53
N ASN A 101 4.89 1.62 16.32
CA ASN A 101 4.19 2.84 15.92
C ASN A 101 2.72 2.78 16.35
N GLN A 102 2.48 3.11 17.62
CA GLN A 102 1.15 3.17 18.25
C GLN A 102 0.16 4.09 17.52
N TRP A 103 0.66 5.09 16.78
CA TRP A 103 -0.16 6.08 16.08
C TRP A 103 -1.14 5.43 15.08
N ILE A 104 -0.74 4.37 14.38
CA ILE A 104 -1.63 3.78 13.35
C ILE A 104 -2.64 2.78 13.92
N LEU A 105 -2.54 2.46 15.21
CA LEU A 105 -3.44 1.54 15.92
C LEU A 105 -4.56 2.29 16.67
N SER A 106 -4.51 3.63 16.73
CA SER A 106 -5.46 4.49 17.45
C SER A 106 -6.50 5.10 16.53
#